data_AF-A0A392NRR3-F1
#
_entry.id   AF-A0A392NRR3-F1
#
_cell.length_a   1.000
_cell.length_b   1.000
_cell.length_c   1.000
_cell.angle_alpha   90.00
_cell.angle_beta   90.00
_cell.angle_gamma   90.00
#
_symmetry.space_group_name_H-M   'P 1'
#
loop_
_entity.id
_entity.type
_entity.pdbx_description
1 polymer ?
#
loop_
_entity_poly.entity_id
_entity_poly.type
_entity_poly.pdbx_seq_one_letter_code
_entity_poly.pdbx_strand_id
1 'polypeptide(L)'
;KKGKLSEEQLIKKAEAAKRRKIQSEKAAKEAEEAAIKKILGQDSAKKKKEEKMNKRRDEMAKEKCSKPFNLASNTVRWTMGPNGTVVTFSEDIGLPSIFQTIPNSYPPPRERCAGPNCTNAYKYRDSKSKLPLCSLGCYKAIHEKISPVLAC
;
A
#
# COMPACT_ATOMS: atom_id res chain seq x y z
N LYS A 1 81.40 -44.16 -6.39
CA LYS A 1 81.42 -43.42 -5.11
C LYS A 1 80.38 -42.30 -5.17
N LYS A 2 79.17 -42.48 -4.59
CA LYS A 2 78.18 -41.40 -4.44
C LYS A 2 78.68 -40.49 -3.30
N GLY A 3 79.17 -39.30 -3.63
CA GLY A 3 79.57 -38.31 -2.63
C GLY A 3 78.34 -37.89 -1.81
N LYS A 4 78.42 -37.98 -0.49
CA LYS A 4 77.39 -37.45 0.42
C LYS A 4 77.34 -35.94 0.19
N LEU A 5 76.25 -35.44 -0.38
CA LEU A 5 76.00 -34.00 -0.50
C LEU A 5 75.89 -33.43 0.93
N SER A 6 76.51 -32.28 1.19
CA SER A 6 76.39 -31.64 2.50
C SER A 6 74.93 -31.26 2.77
N GLU A 7 74.55 -31.32 4.04
CA GLU A 7 73.19 -31.10 4.53
C GLU A 7 72.61 -29.75 4.05
N GLU A 8 73.45 -28.73 3.95
CA GLU A 8 73.12 -27.40 3.42
C GLU A 8 72.69 -27.41 1.94
N GLN A 9 73.29 -28.26 1.09
CA GLN A 9 72.90 -28.36 -0.32
C GLN A 9 71.55 -29.07 -0.49
N LEU A 10 71.22 -29.99 0.41
CA LEU A 10 69.91 -30.65 0.43
C LEU A 10 68.81 -29.67 0.88
N ILE A 11 69.10 -28.83 1.88
CA ILE A 11 68.17 -27.79 2.36
C ILE A 11 67.89 -26.77 1.25
N LYS A 12 68.92 -26.25 0.56
CA LYS A 12 68.74 -25.31 -0.57
C LYS A 12 67.92 -25.92 -1.73
N LYS A 13 68.12 -27.21 -2.05
CA LYS A 13 67.32 -27.91 -3.05
C LYS A 13 65.87 -28.08 -2.62
N ALA A 14 65.62 -28.40 -1.35
CA ALA A 14 64.28 -28.52 -0.80
C ALA A 14 63.54 -27.17 -0.80
N GLU A 15 64.23 -26.08 -0.48
CA GLU A 15 63.66 -24.73 -0.53
C GLU A 15 63.34 -24.29 -1.96
N ALA A 16 64.25 -24.52 -2.91
CA ALA A 16 64.02 -24.23 -4.33
C ALA A 16 62.83 -25.03 -4.90
N ALA A 17 62.68 -26.29 -4.49
CA ALA A 17 61.54 -27.12 -4.87
C ALA A 17 60.22 -26.58 -4.29
N LYS A 18 60.21 -26.12 -3.03
CA LYS A 18 59.03 -25.49 -2.41
C LYS A 18 58.63 -24.20 -3.13
N ARG A 19 59.60 -23.33 -3.45
CA ARG A 19 59.33 -22.08 -4.19
C ARG A 19 58.75 -22.35 -5.58
N ARG A 20 59.25 -23.37 -6.28
CA ARG A 20 58.71 -23.80 -7.58
C ARG A 20 57.26 -24.30 -7.49
N LYS A 21 56.94 -25.11 -6.46
CA LYS A 21 55.57 -25.58 -6.22
C LYS A 21 54.59 -24.42 -6.00
N ILE A 22 54.98 -23.46 -5.16
CA ILE A 22 54.15 -22.28 -4.87
C ILE A 22 53.93 -21.44 -6.14
N GLN A 23 54.96 -21.26 -6.96
CA GLN A 23 54.83 -20.53 -8.24
C GLN A 23 53.93 -21.28 -9.23
N SER A 24 54.05 -22.61 -9.35
CA SER A 24 53.20 -23.39 -10.24
C SER A 24 51.74 -23.41 -9.78
N GLU A 25 51.48 -23.51 -8.48
CA GLU A 25 50.13 -23.47 -7.94
C GLU A 25 49.48 -22.10 -8.14
N LYS A 26 50.25 -21.02 -7.95
CA LYS A 26 49.78 -19.66 -8.22
C LYS A 26 49.45 -19.47 -9.71
N ALA A 27 50.34 -19.89 -10.60
CA ALA A 27 50.12 -19.82 -12.04
C ALA A 27 48.91 -20.67 -12.49
N ALA A 28 48.71 -21.84 -11.88
CA ALA A 28 47.55 -22.69 -12.15
C ALA A 28 46.23 -22.03 -11.72
N LYS A 29 46.20 -21.41 -10.53
CA LYS A 29 45.03 -20.68 -10.04
C LYS A 29 44.69 -19.48 -10.93
N GLU A 30 45.69 -18.69 -11.31
CA GLU A 30 45.49 -17.54 -12.21
C GLU A 30 45.00 -17.98 -13.60
N ALA A 31 45.50 -19.11 -14.12
CA ALA A 31 45.02 -19.69 -15.37
C ALA A 31 43.58 -20.21 -15.27
N GLU A 32 43.20 -20.84 -14.15
CA GLU A 32 41.85 -21.30 -13.87
C GLU A 32 40.88 -20.11 -13.80
N GLU A 33 41.22 -19.06 -13.04
CA GLU A 33 40.42 -17.85 -12.95
C GLU A 33 40.25 -17.15 -14.29
N ALA A 34 41.32 -17.07 -15.10
CA ALA A 34 41.27 -16.50 -16.44
C ALA A 34 40.38 -17.33 -17.39
N ALA A 35 40.43 -18.66 -17.29
CA ALA A 35 39.56 -19.55 -18.07
C ALA A 35 38.09 -19.40 -17.67
N ILE A 36 37.80 -19.32 -16.35
CA ILE A 36 36.45 -19.10 -15.83
C ILE A 36 35.90 -17.74 -16.31
N LYS A 37 36.68 -16.66 -16.22
CA LYS A 37 36.28 -15.32 -16.71
C LYS A 37 35.95 -15.33 -18.21
N LYS A 38 36.74 -16.06 -19.00
CA LYS A 38 36.56 -16.22 -20.44
C LYS A 38 35.28 -17.01 -20.78
N ILE A 39 34.99 -18.10 -20.05
CA ILE A 39 33.77 -18.90 -20.22
C ILE A 39 32.52 -18.10 -19.82
N LEU A 40 32.57 -17.39 -18.68
CA LEU A 40 31.45 -16.58 -18.19
C LEU A 40 31.22 -15.29 -19.00
N GLY A 41 32.09 -15.00 -19.98
CA GLY A 41 32.00 -13.81 -20.83
C GLY A 41 31.98 -12.50 -20.06
N GLN A 42 32.60 -12.46 -18.86
CA GLN A 42 32.57 -11.32 -17.95
C GLN A 42 33.23 -10.07 -18.54
N ASP A 43 34.22 -10.26 -19.43
CA ASP A 43 34.95 -9.17 -20.09
C ASP A 43 34.27 -8.66 -21.38
N SER A 44 33.11 -9.21 -21.74
CA SER A 44 32.40 -8.76 -22.94
C SER A 44 31.80 -7.36 -22.73
N ALA A 45 31.98 -6.47 -23.70
CA ALA A 45 31.39 -5.13 -23.69
C ALA A 45 29.86 -5.16 -23.54
N LYS A 46 29.22 -6.24 -24.00
CA LYS A 46 27.78 -6.49 -23.87
C LYS A 46 27.37 -6.69 -22.41
N LYS A 47 28.10 -7.50 -21.64
CA LYS A 47 27.81 -7.77 -20.22
C LYS A 47 27.99 -6.52 -19.36
N LYS A 48 29.04 -5.73 -19.61
CA LYS A 48 29.24 -4.43 -18.95
C LYS A 48 28.10 -3.43 -19.24
N LYS A 49 27.56 -3.44 -20.46
CA LYS A 49 26.42 -2.58 -20.85
C LYS A 49 25.12 -3.04 -20.18
N GLU A 50 24.89 -4.35 -20.12
CA GLU A 50 23.74 -4.97 -19.47
C GLU A 50 23.73 -4.73 -17.96
N GLU A 51 24.88 -4.89 -17.30
CA GLU A 51 25.04 -4.60 -15.87
C GLU A 51 24.74 -3.13 -15.55
N LYS A 52 25.24 -2.20 -16.38
CA LYS A 52 24.93 -0.76 -16.23
C LYS A 52 23.45 -0.46 -16.43
N MET A 53 22.77 -1.18 -17.32
CA MET A 53 21.33 -1.04 -17.54
C MET A 53 20.53 -1.60 -16.35
N ASN A 54 20.87 -2.80 -15.86
CA ASN A 54 20.22 -3.39 -14.70
C ASN A 54 20.43 -2.53 -13.46
N LYS A 55 21.65 -2.06 -13.21
CA LYS A 55 21.94 -1.18 -12.07
C LYS A 55 21.10 0.10 -12.11
N ARG A 56 20.93 0.72 -13.28
CA ARG A 56 20.03 1.88 -13.45
C ARG A 56 18.56 1.52 -13.21
N ARG A 57 18.10 0.35 -13.66
CA ARG A 57 16.74 -0.13 -13.40
C ARG A 57 16.52 -0.38 -11.91
N ASP A 58 17.47 -1.00 -11.24
CA ASP A 58 17.42 -1.29 -9.81
C ASP A 58 17.48 -0.01 -8.98
N GLU A 59 18.30 0.97 -9.37
CA GLU A 59 18.34 2.30 -8.77
C GLU A 59 16.99 3.03 -8.92
N MET A 60 16.40 3.04 -10.12
CA MET A 60 15.08 3.62 -10.34
C MET A 60 13.97 2.88 -9.58
N ALA A 61 14.04 1.57 -9.47
CA ALA A 61 13.08 0.76 -8.71
C ALA A 61 13.20 1.04 -7.19
N LYS A 62 14.44 1.16 -6.69
CA LYS A 62 14.72 1.57 -5.32
C LYS A 62 14.21 2.97 -5.03
N GLU A 63 14.47 3.96 -5.89
CA GLU A 63 13.97 5.33 -5.74
C GLU A 63 12.43 5.41 -5.76
N LYS A 64 11.76 4.56 -6.55
CA LYS A 64 10.30 4.46 -6.56
C LYS A 64 9.73 3.81 -5.31
N CYS A 65 10.47 2.90 -4.67
CA CYS A 65 10.06 2.19 -3.46
C CYS A 65 10.38 2.99 -2.17
N SER A 66 11.49 3.74 -2.16
CA SER A 66 11.98 4.49 -1.00
C SER A 66 11.43 5.90 -0.89
N LYS A 67 10.84 6.46 -1.94
CA LYS A 67 9.96 7.61 -1.81
C LYS A 67 8.64 7.07 -1.23
N PRO A 68 8.33 7.29 0.07
CA PRO A 68 6.92 7.29 0.43
C PRO A 68 6.27 8.23 -0.57
N PHE A 69 5.26 7.75 -1.28
CA PHE A 69 4.38 8.64 -2.02
C PHE A 69 3.73 9.50 -0.92
N ASN A 70 4.42 10.57 -0.52
CA ASN A 70 3.90 11.68 0.26
C ASN A 70 2.92 12.39 -0.67
N LEU A 71 1.84 11.68 -1.00
CA LEU A 71 0.68 12.25 -1.62
C LEU A 71 0.14 13.21 -0.58
N ALA A 72 -0.21 14.41 -1.05
CA ALA A 72 -0.91 15.36 -0.21
C ALA A 72 -2.11 14.64 0.41
N SER A 73 -2.34 14.88 1.69
CA SER A 73 -3.34 14.14 2.46
C SER A 73 -4.70 14.15 1.74
N ASN A 74 -5.06 15.27 1.11
CA ASN A 74 -6.27 15.45 0.31
C ASN A 74 -6.28 14.83 -1.12
N THR A 75 -5.65 13.67 -1.36
CA THR A 75 -5.62 13.02 -2.68
C THR A 75 -6.43 11.70 -2.75
N VAL A 76 -7.08 11.43 -3.87
CA VAL A 76 -7.67 10.11 -4.20
C VAL A 76 -6.85 9.46 -5.31
N ARG A 77 -6.46 8.19 -5.13
CA ARG A 77 -5.64 7.45 -6.09
C ARG A 77 -6.48 6.41 -6.85
N TRP A 78 -6.36 6.41 -8.17
CA TRP A 78 -6.98 5.43 -9.05
C TRP A 78 -5.91 4.55 -9.70
N THR A 79 -5.99 3.24 -9.49
CA THR A 79 -5.05 2.27 -10.08
C THR A 79 -5.81 1.20 -10.86
N MET A 80 -5.51 1.07 -12.15
CA MET A 80 -6.07 0.02 -13.02
C MET A 80 -5.02 -1.06 -13.27
N GLY A 81 -5.38 -2.31 -13.06
CA GLY A 81 -4.54 -3.47 -13.35
C GLY A 81 -5.32 -4.61 -13.98
N PRO A 82 -4.64 -5.67 -14.45
CA PRO A 82 -5.29 -6.85 -15.04
C PRO A 82 -6.24 -7.56 -14.07
N ASN A 83 -6.00 -7.44 -12.77
CA ASN A 83 -6.82 -8.04 -11.72
C ASN A 83 -8.01 -7.16 -11.29
N GLY A 84 -8.15 -5.97 -11.89
CA GLY A 84 -9.22 -5.03 -11.58
C GLY A 84 -8.75 -3.61 -11.32
N THR A 85 -9.69 -2.76 -10.96
CA THR A 85 -9.47 -1.35 -10.66
C THR A 85 -9.65 -1.11 -9.17
N VAL A 86 -8.67 -0.46 -8.55
CA VAL A 86 -8.66 -0.10 -7.13
C VAL A 86 -8.61 1.41 -6.99
N VAL A 87 -9.54 1.97 -6.21
CA VAL A 87 -9.58 3.38 -5.83
C VAL A 87 -9.24 3.49 -4.34
N THR A 88 -8.20 4.25 -4.01
CA THR A 88 -7.75 4.47 -2.62
C THR A 88 -8.04 5.90 -2.21
N PHE A 89 -8.73 6.07 -1.09
CA PHE A 89 -8.98 7.36 -0.44
C PHE A 89 -8.00 7.54 0.72
N SER A 90 -7.49 8.76 0.91
CA SER A 90 -6.70 9.09 2.08
C SER A 90 -7.54 9.16 3.35
N GLU A 91 -6.90 8.94 4.48
CA GLU A 91 -7.56 8.85 5.80
C GLU A 91 -8.21 10.15 6.25
N ASP A 92 -7.63 11.30 5.88
CA ASP A 92 -8.13 12.64 6.21
C ASP A 92 -9.38 13.06 5.43
N ILE A 93 -9.57 12.55 4.21
CA ILE A 93 -10.78 12.80 3.41
C ILE A 93 -11.91 11.85 3.84
N GLY A 94 -11.54 10.67 4.34
CA GLY A 94 -12.47 9.59 4.66
C GLY A 94 -13.10 8.94 3.42
N LEU A 95 -14.07 8.06 3.65
CA LEU A 95 -14.82 7.40 2.59
C LEU A 95 -16.02 8.24 2.16
N PRO A 96 -16.29 8.35 0.84
CA PRO A 96 -17.51 8.97 0.33
C PRO A 96 -18.79 8.41 0.94
N SER A 97 -19.80 9.27 1.14
CA SER A 97 -21.10 8.88 1.70
C SER A 97 -21.86 7.85 0.88
N ILE A 98 -21.52 7.66 -0.40
CA ILE A 98 -22.06 6.59 -1.24
C ILE A 98 -21.76 5.18 -0.72
N PHE A 99 -20.72 5.01 0.11
CA PHE A 99 -20.40 3.74 0.76
C PHE A 99 -21.19 3.52 2.05
N GLN A 100 -21.88 4.55 2.55
CA GLN A 100 -22.77 4.41 3.69
C GLN A 100 -24.05 3.75 3.19
N THR A 101 -24.25 2.49 3.57
CA THR A 101 -25.53 1.81 3.33
C THR A 101 -26.59 2.48 4.18
N ILE A 102 -27.40 3.35 3.57
CA ILE A 102 -28.61 3.85 4.22
C ILE A 102 -29.57 2.66 4.28
N PRO A 103 -30.03 2.22 5.47
CA PRO A 103 -31.04 1.17 5.55
C PRO A 103 -32.28 1.66 4.81
N ASN A 104 -32.59 1.02 3.68
CA ASN A 104 -33.77 1.34 2.90
C ASN A 104 -35.00 0.85 3.67
N SER A 105 -35.58 1.70 4.51
CA SER A 105 -36.85 1.44 5.16
C SER A 105 -37.97 1.85 4.22
N TYR A 106 -38.39 0.93 3.35
CA TYR A 106 -39.62 1.07 2.59
C TYR A 106 -40.72 0.15 3.15
N PRO A 107 -41.93 0.68 3.46
CA PRO A 107 -42.32 2.09 3.36
C PRO A 107 -41.65 2.95 4.46
N PRO A 108 -41.46 4.26 4.22
CA PRO A 108 -40.93 5.18 5.23
C PRO A 108 -41.73 5.10 6.55
N PRO A 109 -41.08 5.26 7.71
CA PRO A 109 -41.77 5.33 8.99
C PRO A 109 -42.87 6.39 8.95
N ARG A 110 -44.07 6.05 9.42
CA ARG A 110 -45.19 7.00 9.47
C ARG A 110 -44.84 8.16 10.40
N GLU A 111 -45.15 9.37 9.96
CA GLU A 111 -45.03 10.58 10.77
C GLU A 111 -45.84 10.44 12.07
N ARG A 112 -45.34 11.01 13.16
CA ARG A 112 -46.01 11.00 14.47
C ARG A 112 -47.05 12.12 14.56
N CYS A 113 -48.05 11.91 15.41
CA CYS A 113 -49.06 12.91 15.72
C CYS A 113 -48.44 14.15 16.37
N ALA A 114 -48.84 15.35 15.94
CA ALA A 114 -48.44 16.63 16.51
C ALA A 114 -49.17 16.98 17.82
N GLY A 115 -50.04 16.08 18.31
CA GLY A 115 -50.73 16.27 19.59
C GLY A 115 -49.73 16.35 20.76
N PRO A 116 -50.00 17.18 21.78
CA PRO A 116 -49.11 17.29 22.92
C PRO A 116 -48.95 15.93 23.60
N ASN A 117 -47.70 15.52 23.86
CA ASN A 117 -47.34 14.23 24.45
C ASN A 117 -47.86 12.99 23.67
N CYS A 118 -48.21 13.13 22.40
CA CYS A 118 -48.68 12.02 21.58
C CYS A 118 -47.52 11.35 20.84
N THR A 119 -47.42 10.03 20.94
CA THR A 119 -46.42 9.21 20.22
C THR A 119 -47.02 8.35 19.11
N ASN A 120 -48.35 8.43 18.93
CA ASN A 120 -49.08 7.63 17.95
C ASN A 120 -48.74 8.05 16.52
N ALA A 121 -48.83 7.11 15.58
CA ALA A 121 -48.76 7.40 14.15
C ALA A 121 -49.95 8.27 13.72
N TYR A 122 -49.70 9.17 12.76
CA TYR A 122 -50.75 10.01 12.22
C TYR A 122 -51.80 9.23 11.42
N LYS A 123 -53.03 9.75 11.42
CA LYS A 123 -54.18 9.21 10.70
C LYS A 123 -54.75 10.18 9.66
N TYR A 124 -54.81 11.48 9.97
CA TYR A 124 -55.34 12.51 9.09
C TYR A 124 -54.65 13.86 9.34
N ARG A 125 -54.62 14.73 8.32
CA ARG A 125 -54.01 16.07 8.45
C ARG A 125 -55.13 17.05 8.70
N ASP A 126 -54.95 17.92 9.67
CA ASP A 126 -55.86 19.05 9.83
C ASP A 126 -55.81 19.94 8.59
N SER A 127 -56.97 20.29 8.03
CA SER A 127 -57.05 21.09 6.82
C SER A 127 -56.53 22.52 7.03
N LYS A 128 -56.65 23.06 8.26
CA LYS A 128 -56.22 24.41 8.63
C LYS A 128 -54.75 24.47 9.01
N SER A 129 -54.33 23.72 10.04
CA SER A 129 -52.93 23.75 10.53
C SER A 129 -51.96 22.90 9.70
N LYS A 130 -52.47 22.03 8.81
CA LYS A 130 -51.70 21.01 8.06
C LYS A 130 -50.92 20.03 8.95
N LEU A 131 -51.16 20.04 10.26
CA LEU A 131 -50.47 19.18 11.21
C LEU A 131 -50.97 17.74 11.16
N PRO A 132 -50.08 16.75 11.34
CA PRO A 132 -50.43 15.34 11.40
C PRO A 132 -51.15 15.02 12.72
N LEU A 133 -52.34 14.42 12.66
CA LEU A 133 -53.15 14.09 13.83
C LEU A 133 -53.60 12.63 13.84
N CYS A 134 -53.69 12.03 15.03
CA CYS A 134 -54.19 10.67 15.21
C CYS A 134 -55.65 10.59 15.67
N SER A 135 -56.14 11.60 16.41
CA SER A 135 -57.48 11.59 17.02
C SER A 135 -58.06 13.01 17.17
N LEU A 136 -59.36 13.12 17.41
CA LEU A 136 -60.03 14.40 17.65
C LEU A 136 -59.60 15.05 18.97
N GLY A 137 -59.15 14.28 19.96
CA GLY A 137 -58.60 14.82 21.20
C GLY A 137 -57.32 15.62 20.94
N CYS A 138 -56.43 15.10 20.09
CA CYS A 138 -55.22 15.82 19.68
C CYS A 138 -55.55 17.06 18.83
N TYR A 139 -56.59 16.98 17.99
CA TYR A 139 -57.10 18.15 17.25
C TYR A 139 -57.50 19.28 18.20
N LYS A 140 -58.35 18.98 19.19
CA LYS A 140 -58.82 19.96 20.17
C LYS A 140 -57.66 20.52 20.99
N ALA A 141 -56.79 19.67 21.50
CA ALA A 141 -55.64 20.09 22.31
C ALA A 141 -54.67 21.02 21.57
N ILE A 142 -54.57 20.92 20.25
CA ILE A 142 -53.79 21.84 19.42
C ILE A 142 -54.56 23.14 19.19
N HIS A 143 -55.85 23.08 18.83
CA HIS A 143 -56.66 24.26 18.54
C HIS A 143 -57.03 25.09 19.78
N GLU A 144 -57.18 24.46 20.96
CA GLU A 144 -57.37 25.15 22.24
C GLU A 144 -56.14 25.98 22.62
N LYS A 145 -54.93 25.48 22.34
CA LYS A 145 -53.68 26.23 22.53
C LYS A 145 -53.45 27.33 21.49
N ILE A 146 -54.09 27.23 20.33
CA ILE A 146 -54.00 28.23 19.25
C ILE A 146 -55.04 29.34 19.44
N SER A 147 -56.06 29.14 20.29
CA SER A 147 -56.97 30.22 20.70
C SER A 147 -56.22 31.25 21.57
N PRO A 148 -56.33 32.55 21.27
CA PRO A 148 -55.15 33.40 21.16
C PRO A 148 -54.74 34.05 22.48
N VAL A 149 -53.44 34.00 22.77
CA VAL A 149 -52.74 35.11 23.45
C VAL A 149 -52.59 36.23 22.41
N LEU A 150 -53.70 36.88 22.06
CA LEU A 150 -53.78 38.13 21.31
C LEU A 150 -55.15 38.74 21.62
N ALA A 151 -55.25 39.33 22.79
CA ALA A 151 -56.18 40.42 23.08
C ALA A 151 -55.32 41.53 23.70
N CYS A 152 -55.21 42.63 22.96
CA CYS A 152 -54.65 43.90 23.44
C CYS A 152 -55.48 44.47 24.59
#